data_AF-A0A315EPH4-F1
#
_entry.id   AF-A0A315EPH4-F1
#
_cell.length_a   1.000
_cell.length_b   1.000
_cell.length_c   1.000
_cell.angle_alpha   90.00
_cell.angle_beta   90.00
_cell.angle_gamma   90.00
#
_symmetry.space_group_name_H-M   'P 1'
#
loop_
_entity.id
_entity.type
_entity.pdbx_description
1 polymer ?
#
loop_
_entity_poly.entity_id
_entity_poly.type
_entity_poly.pdbx_seq_one_letter_code
_entity_poly.pdbx_strand_id
1 'polypeptide(L)'
;MTTPATDTQASSLEQALALAKTLEDMLEQEFEQLKVQDLDAFEASQSTKNELLQQLAQLAGIQGPDSADALGPEWDGFKAHMAHCRDMHRRNEVLIGRKIDAIRGALQSMQVQDPTSSVEIYDRLGKVSRGRRGGRGYAEA
;
A
#
# COMPACT_ATOMS: atom_id res chain seq x y z
N MET A 1 -8.02 -53.30 2.66
CA MET A 1 -9.08 -52.57 1.95
C MET A 1 -9.30 -51.23 2.66
N THR A 2 -8.42 -50.26 2.41
CA THR A 2 -8.43 -48.91 3.00
C THR A 2 -7.97 -47.94 1.92
N THR A 3 -8.86 -47.50 1.04
CA THR A 3 -8.45 -46.67 -0.12
C THR A 3 -9.36 -45.51 -0.55
N PRO A 4 -10.61 -45.28 -0.11
CA PRO A 4 -11.35 -44.11 -0.62
C PRO A 4 -10.91 -42.77 0.01
N ALA A 5 -10.46 -42.78 1.27
CA ALA A 5 -10.11 -41.55 2.00
C ALA A 5 -8.80 -40.92 1.51
N THR A 6 -7.78 -41.73 1.24
CA THR A 6 -6.46 -41.28 0.80
C THR A 6 -6.49 -40.71 -0.62
N ASP A 7 -7.27 -41.30 -1.52
CA ASP A 7 -7.43 -40.81 -2.90
C ASP A 7 -8.15 -39.45 -2.95
N THR A 8 -9.12 -39.24 -2.06
CA THR A 8 -9.84 -37.96 -1.93
C THR A 8 -8.90 -36.85 -1.43
N GLN A 9 -8.03 -37.17 -0.47
CA GLN A 9 -7.06 -36.22 0.08
C GLN A 9 -5.93 -35.88 -0.92
N ALA A 10 -5.49 -36.85 -1.72
CA ALA A 10 -4.54 -36.60 -2.80
C ALA A 10 -5.13 -35.66 -3.86
N SER A 11 -6.39 -35.90 -4.25
CA SER A 11 -7.12 -35.04 -5.19
C SER A 11 -7.31 -33.61 -4.66
N SER A 12 -7.60 -33.42 -3.37
CA SER A 12 -7.73 -32.08 -2.77
C SER A 12 -6.40 -31.33 -2.73
N LEU A 13 -5.29 -32.01 -2.47
CA LEU A 13 -3.96 -31.40 -2.46
C LEU A 13 -3.55 -30.95 -3.87
N GLU A 14 -3.78 -31.79 -4.89
CA GLU A 14 -3.51 -31.43 -6.29
C GLU A 14 -4.31 -30.19 -6.73
N GLN A 15 -5.60 -30.13 -6.37
CA GLN A 15 -6.45 -28.97 -6.64
C GLN A 15 -5.95 -27.72 -5.92
N ALA A 16 -5.55 -27.85 -4.65
CA ALA A 16 -5.01 -26.73 -3.88
C ALA A 16 -3.70 -26.20 -4.48
N LEU A 17 -2.81 -27.07 -4.96
CA LEU A 17 -1.58 -26.66 -5.64
C LEU A 17 -1.86 -25.95 -6.96
N ALA A 18 -2.83 -26.43 -7.75
CA ALA A 18 -3.24 -25.76 -8.98
C ALA A 18 -3.80 -24.36 -8.72
N LEU A 19 -4.64 -24.20 -7.69
CA LEU A 19 -5.16 -22.90 -7.28
C LEU A 19 -4.07 -21.99 -6.71
N ALA A 20 -3.11 -22.52 -5.95
CA ALA A 20 -1.96 -21.75 -5.46
C ALA A 20 -1.11 -21.21 -6.61
N LYS A 21 -0.99 -21.96 -7.73
CA LYS A 21 -0.33 -21.46 -8.93
C LYS A 21 -1.10 -20.33 -9.60
N THR A 22 -2.41 -20.45 -9.69
CA THR A 22 -3.27 -19.36 -10.17
C THR A 22 -3.15 -18.10 -9.30
N LEU A 23 -3.02 -18.25 -7.97
CA LEU A 23 -2.77 -17.14 -7.06
C LEU A 23 -1.44 -16.45 -7.34
N GLU A 24 -0.37 -17.22 -7.54
CA GLU A 24 0.95 -16.69 -7.87
C GLU A 24 0.91 -15.85 -9.15
N ASP A 25 0.30 -16.37 -10.21
CA ASP A 25 0.19 -15.68 -11.50
C ASP A 25 -0.65 -14.39 -11.37
N MET A 26 -1.72 -14.43 -10.56
CA MET A 26 -2.52 -13.24 -10.24
C MET A 26 -1.73 -12.19 -9.45
N LEU A 27 -0.90 -12.59 -8.49
CA LEU A 27 -0.05 -11.66 -7.71
C LEU A 27 1.06 -11.02 -8.57
N GLU A 28 1.58 -11.74 -9.57
CA GLU A 28 2.51 -11.17 -10.56
C GLU A 28 1.79 -10.18 -11.48
N GLN A 29 0.57 -10.50 -11.93
CA GLN A 29 -0.25 -9.57 -12.70
C GLN A 29 -0.59 -8.29 -11.93
N GLU A 30 -0.97 -8.41 -10.65
CA GLU A 30 -1.18 -7.27 -9.75
C GLU A 30 0.07 -6.38 -9.68
N PHE A 31 1.26 -6.98 -9.60
CA PHE A 31 2.50 -6.22 -9.56
C PHE A 31 2.74 -5.42 -10.84
N GLU A 32 2.49 -6.01 -12.00
CA GLU A 32 2.61 -5.31 -13.28
C GLU A 32 1.58 -4.18 -13.42
N GLN A 33 0.33 -4.40 -13.02
CA GLN A 33 -0.70 -3.36 -12.94
C GLN A 33 -0.27 -2.20 -12.03
N LEU A 34 0.24 -2.53 -10.83
CA LEU A 34 0.74 -1.54 -9.89
C LEU A 34 1.92 -0.76 -10.46
N LYS A 35 2.83 -1.39 -11.21
CA LYS A 35 3.96 -0.69 -11.87
C LYS A 35 3.45 0.38 -12.82
N VAL A 36 2.49 0.05 -13.69
CA VAL A 36 1.92 0.97 -14.68
C VAL A 36 0.84 1.91 -14.15
N GLN A 37 0.53 1.84 -12.84
CA GLN A 37 -0.51 2.65 -12.16
C GLN A 37 -1.94 2.35 -12.64
N ASP A 38 -2.20 1.14 -13.13
CA ASP A 38 -3.56 0.69 -13.46
C ASP A 38 -4.28 0.22 -12.18
N LEU A 39 -4.75 1.17 -11.39
CA LEU A 39 -5.40 0.90 -10.10
C LEU A 39 -6.80 0.30 -10.27
N ASP A 40 -7.50 0.63 -11.34
CA ASP A 40 -8.83 0.09 -11.63
C ASP A 40 -8.74 -1.42 -11.91
N ALA A 41 -7.76 -1.85 -12.71
CA ALA A 41 -7.53 -3.26 -12.96
C ALA A 41 -7.05 -4.01 -11.70
N PHE A 42 -6.21 -3.38 -10.87
CA PHE A 42 -5.80 -3.93 -9.59
C PHE A 42 -6.99 -4.12 -8.64
N GLU A 43 -7.87 -3.12 -8.51
CA GLU A 43 -9.06 -3.18 -7.65
C GLU A 43 -10.05 -4.25 -8.14
N ALA A 44 -10.29 -4.33 -9.45
CA ALA A 44 -11.15 -5.34 -10.05
C ALA A 44 -10.68 -6.78 -9.78
N SER A 45 -9.37 -7.00 -9.62
CA SER A 45 -8.80 -8.32 -9.32
C SER A 45 -8.95 -8.76 -7.84
N GLN A 46 -9.26 -7.83 -6.92
CA GLN A 46 -9.29 -8.13 -5.48
C GLN A 46 -10.41 -9.09 -5.08
N SER A 47 -11.58 -9.00 -5.71
CA SER A 47 -12.70 -9.91 -5.44
C SER A 47 -12.33 -11.35 -5.79
N THR A 48 -11.80 -11.56 -6.99
CA THR A 48 -11.36 -12.88 -7.47
C THR A 48 -10.24 -13.45 -6.60
N LYS A 49 -9.26 -12.64 -6.18
CA LYS A 49 -8.22 -13.08 -5.25
C LYS A 49 -8.80 -13.59 -3.93
N ASN A 50 -9.76 -12.85 -3.36
CA ASN A 50 -10.41 -13.22 -2.11
C ASN A 50 -11.20 -14.53 -2.23
N GLU A 51 -11.94 -14.72 -3.32
CA GLU A 51 -12.66 -15.96 -3.61
C GLU A 51 -11.69 -17.14 -3.73
N LEU A 52 -10.58 -16.95 -4.44
CA LEU A 52 -9.55 -17.98 -4.60
C LEU A 52 -8.90 -18.35 -3.26
N LEU A 53 -8.57 -17.37 -2.42
CA LEU A 53 -8.03 -17.61 -1.08
C LEU A 53 -9.01 -18.37 -0.18
N GLN A 54 -10.32 -18.07 -0.28
CA GLN A 54 -11.35 -18.83 0.43
C GLN A 54 -11.44 -20.28 -0.04
N GLN A 55 -11.38 -20.52 -1.35
CA GLN A 55 -11.37 -21.88 -1.90
C GLN A 55 -10.14 -22.66 -1.44
N LEU A 56 -8.96 -22.02 -1.44
CA LEU A 56 -7.72 -22.61 -0.92
C LEU A 56 -7.85 -23.00 0.56
N ALA A 57 -8.39 -22.10 1.39
CA ALA A 57 -8.62 -22.38 2.80
C ALA A 57 -9.60 -23.55 3.01
N GLN A 58 -10.67 -23.63 2.21
CA GLN A 58 -11.63 -24.73 2.29
C GLN A 58 -11.01 -26.08 1.88
N LEU A 59 -10.26 -26.12 0.77
CA LEU A 59 -9.60 -27.33 0.28
C LEU A 59 -8.54 -27.87 1.25
N ALA A 60 -7.79 -26.97 1.87
CA ALA A 60 -6.81 -27.34 2.89
C ALA A 60 -7.43 -27.58 4.27
N GLY A 61 -8.72 -27.33 4.47
CA GLY A 61 -9.38 -27.44 5.77
C GLY A 61 -8.89 -26.41 6.80
N ILE A 62 -8.37 -25.28 6.34
CA ILE A 62 -7.85 -24.19 7.17
C ILE A 62 -9.02 -23.34 7.67
N GLN A 63 -9.26 -23.37 8.98
CA GLN A 63 -10.28 -22.57 9.68
C GLN A 63 -9.66 -21.39 10.44
N GLY A 64 -8.34 -21.39 10.58
CA GLY A 64 -7.56 -20.39 11.31
C GLY A 64 -6.05 -20.64 11.24
N PRO A 65 -5.23 -19.77 11.84
CA PRO A 65 -3.77 -19.88 11.78
C PRO A 65 -3.26 -21.23 12.32
N ASP A 66 -3.78 -21.68 13.46
CA ASP A 66 -3.36 -22.94 14.09
C ASP A 66 -3.62 -24.17 13.19
N SER A 67 -4.71 -24.14 12.40
CA SER A 67 -5.04 -25.23 11.49
C SER A 67 -4.15 -25.28 10.25
N ALA A 68 -3.55 -24.16 9.85
CA ALA A 68 -2.59 -24.12 8.75
C ALA A 68 -1.25 -24.77 9.16
N ASP A 69 -0.81 -24.53 10.39
CA ASP A 69 0.41 -25.14 10.93
C ASP A 69 0.23 -26.63 11.25
N ALA A 70 -1.01 -27.05 11.54
CA ALA A 70 -1.36 -28.45 11.79
C ALA A 70 -1.44 -29.33 10.53
N LEU A 71 -1.27 -28.76 9.33
CA LEU A 71 -1.26 -29.51 8.08
C LEU A 71 -0.11 -30.53 8.05
N GLY A 72 -0.46 -31.76 7.65
CA GLY A 72 0.48 -32.87 7.55
C GLY A 72 1.63 -32.62 6.56
N PRO A 73 2.70 -33.43 6.62
CA PRO A 73 3.89 -33.27 5.78
C PRO A 73 3.60 -33.38 4.28
N GLU A 74 2.52 -34.05 3.88
CA GLU A 74 2.06 -34.10 2.49
C GLU A 74 1.71 -32.70 1.93
N TRP A 75 1.39 -31.74 2.79
CA TRP A 75 1.12 -30.34 2.43
C TRP A 75 2.36 -29.45 2.47
N ASP A 76 3.56 -29.97 2.75
CA ASP A 76 4.78 -29.14 2.86
C ASP A 76 5.08 -28.37 1.56
N GLY A 77 4.86 -29.00 0.40
CA GLY A 77 4.99 -28.33 -0.90
C GLY A 77 3.99 -27.18 -1.07
N PHE A 78 2.74 -27.39 -0.65
CA PHE A 78 1.72 -26.35 -0.64
C PHE A 78 2.06 -25.20 0.32
N LYS A 79 2.51 -25.50 1.54
CA LYS A 79 2.94 -24.51 2.53
C LYS A 79 4.09 -23.65 2.00
N ALA A 80 5.08 -24.27 1.36
CA ALA A 80 6.19 -23.55 0.72
C ALA A 80 5.71 -22.62 -0.41
N HIS A 81 4.76 -23.09 -1.22
CA HIS A 81 4.17 -22.27 -2.29
C HIS A 81 3.37 -21.09 -1.75
N MET A 82 2.56 -21.30 -0.72
CA MET A 82 1.82 -20.22 -0.05
C MET A 82 2.74 -19.20 0.62
N ALA A 83 3.88 -19.64 1.17
CA ALA A 83 4.90 -18.72 1.69
C ALA A 83 5.48 -17.84 0.57
N HIS A 84 5.72 -18.41 -0.63
CA HIS A 84 6.14 -17.64 -1.79
C HIS A 84 5.07 -16.61 -2.21
N CYS A 85 3.80 -17.01 -2.32
CA CYS A 85 2.69 -16.11 -2.62
C CYS A 85 2.60 -14.96 -1.60
N ARG A 86 2.82 -15.22 -0.31
CA ARG A 86 2.86 -14.18 0.73
C ARG A 86 3.99 -13.17 0.49
N ASP A 87 5.18 -13.63 0.08
CA ASP A 87 6.31 -12.74 -0.21
C ASP A 87 6.03 -11.86 -1.44
N MET A 88 5.38 -12.42 -2.48
CA MET A 88 4.92 -11.65 -3.64
C MET A 88 3.86 -10.62 -3.27
N HIS A 89 2.89 -10.99 -2.43
CA HIS A 89 1.88 -10.06 -1.95
C HIS A 89 2.51 -8.91 -1.15
N ARG A 90 3.47 -9.21 -0.27
CA ARG A 90 4.23 -8.20 0.47
C ARG A 90 5.01 -7.26 -0.45
N ARG A 91 5.57 -7.76 -1.56
CA ARG A 91 6.21 -6.93 -2.59
C ARG A 91 5.20 -5.92 -3.17
N ASN A 92 3.98 -6.36 -3.46
CA ASN A 92 2.91 -5.51 -4.00
C ASN A 92 2.50 -4.44 -2.98
N GLU A 93 2.33 -4.80 -1.70
CA GLU A 93 2.05 -3.87 -0.59
C GLU A 93 3.11 -2.77 -0.45
N VAL A 94 4.39 -3.13 -0.52
CA VAL A 94 5.49 -2.15 -0.45
C VAL A 94 5.43 -1.18 -1.63
N LEU A 95 5.11 -1.68 -2.84
CA LEU A 95 5.03 -0.85 -4.03
C LEU A 95 3.88 0.17 -3.94
N ILE A 96 2.67 -0.29 -3.56
CA ILE A 96 1.52 0.61 -3.42
C ILE A 96 1.72 1.61 -2.27
N GLY A 97 2.31 1.18 -1.15
CA GLY A 97 2.66 2.06 -0.02
C GLY A 97 3.58 3.20 -0.44
N ARG A 98 4.67 2.90 -1.16
CA ARG A 98 5.59 3.93 -1.68
C ARG A 98 4.91 4.92 -2.63
N LYS A 99 3.97 4.45 -3.46
CA LYS A 99 3.21 5.32 -4.36
C LYS A 99 2.30 6.27 -3.57
N ILE A 100 1.62 5.77 -2.55
CA ILE A 100 0.79 6.58 -1.65
C ILE A 100 1.63 7.64 -0.93
N ASP A 101 2.81 7.28 -0.43
CA ASP A 101 3.71 8.22 0.25
C ASP A 101 4.21 9.32 -0.69
N ALA A 102 4.53 8.98 -1.94
CA ALA A 102 4.90 9.97 -2.96
C ALA A 102 3.74 10.94 -3.26
N ILE A 103 2.50 10.46 -3.38
CA ILE A 103 1.32 11.30 -3.58
C ILE A 103 1.10 12.22 -2.38
N ARG A 104 1.21 11.71 -1.15
CA ARG A 104 1.10 12.51 0.09
C ARG A 104 2.18 13.59 0.14
N GLY A 105 3.43 13.26 -0.17
CA GLY A 105 4.53 14.22 -0.22
C GLY A 105 4.33 15.30 -1.28
N ALA A 106 3.84 14.93 -2.47
CA ALA A 106 3.48 15.89 -3.51
C ALA A 106 2.37 16.85 -3.04
N LEU A 107 1.29 16.34 -2.46
CA LEU A 107 0.20 17.15 -1.91
C LEU A 107 0.69 18.11 -0.81
N GLN A 108 1.53 17.64 0.11
CA GLN A 108 2.14 18.49 1.14
C GLN A 108 3.00 19.60 0.53
N SER A 109 3.80 19.30 -0.50
CA SER A 109 4.62 20.31 -1.18
C SER A 109 3.77 21.40 -1.86
N MET A 110 2.61 21.04 -2.42
CA MET A 110 1.68 21.99 -3.02
C MET A 110 0.96 22.85 -1.96
N GLN A 111 0.62 22.28 -0.80
CA GLN A 111 -0.02 23.02 0.30
C GLN A 111 0.93 24.03 0.95
N VAL A 112 2.24 23.74 0.99
CA VAL A 112 3.26 24.67 1.52
C VAL A 112 3.49 25.86 0.58
N GLN A 113 3.02 25.81 -0.67
CA GLN A 113 3.10 26.92 -1.61
C GLN A 113 1.95 27.93 -1.50
N ASP A 114 1.06 27.86 -0.50
CA ASP A 114 0.15 28.98 -0.18
C ASP A 114 0.86 29.98 0.77
N PRO A 115 1.44 31.06 0.23
CA PRO A 115 2.20 32.04 0.96
C PRO A 115 1.27 33.23 1.20
N THR A 116 0.20 33.06 1.97
CA THR A 116 -0.36 34.21 2.69
C THR A 116 0.64 34.77 3.72
N SER A 117 1.80 34.11 3.84
CA SER A 117 3.11 34.68 4.21
C SER A 117 3.67 35.73 3.22
N SER A 118 2.88 36.29 2.30
CA SER A 118 3.25 37.49 1.54
C SER A 118 2.90 38.80 2.26
N VAL A 119 2.14 38.75 3.37
CA VAL A 119 1.68 39.95 4.09
C VAL A 119 2.54 40.31 5.31
N GLU A 120 3.28 39.36 5.90
CA GLU A 120 4.09 39.60 7.12
C GLU A 120 5.59 39.90 6.86
N ILE A 121 6.01 40.18 5.63
CA ILE A 121 7.39 40.62 5.32
C ILE A 121 7.49 42.15 5.12
N TYR A 122 6.37 42.87 5.12
CA TYR A 122 6.33 44.33 4.92
C TYR A 122 5.85 45.15 6.12
N ASP A 123 6.06 44.69 7.36
CA ASP A 123 6.01 45.62 8.50
C ASP A 123 7.07 45.36 9.56
N ARG A 124 8.34 45.54 9.20
CA ARG A 124 9.40 45.83 10.17
C ARG A 124 10.39 46.89 9.68
N LEU A 125 9.93 47.90 8.95
CA LEU A 125 10.63 49.18 8.94
C LEU A 125 10.32 49.89 10.27
N GLY A 126 10.88 49.36 11.36
CA GLY A 126 10.81 49.91 12.71
C GLY A 126 11.62 51.21 12.84
N LYS A 127 11.32 52.21 12.01
CA LYS A 127 11.91 53.55 12.04
C LYS A 127 10.84 54.58 11.70
N VAL A 128 10.03 54.94 12.70
CA VAL A 128 9.48 56.29 12.77
C VAL A 128 10.66 57.23 13.07
N SER A 129 11.37 57.68 12.04
CA SER A 129 12.45 58.67 12.19
C SER A 129 11.99 60.06 11.75
N ARG A 130 11.69 60.86 12.78
CA ARG A 130 11.98 62.29 12.94
C ARG A 130 11.19 63.31 12.10
N GLY A 131 10.16 63.86 12.76
CA GLY A 131 9.61 65.19 12.48
C GLY A 131 9.53 66.08 13.73
N ARG A 132 10.58 66.11 14.57
CA ARG A 132 10.76 67.16 15.61
C ARG A 132 12.23 67.57 15.74
N ARG A 133 12.60 68.64 15.03
CA ARG A 133 13.51 69.73 15.46
C ARG A 133 12.75 71.00 15.09
N GLY A 134 12.42 71.94 15.97
CA GLY A 134 13.21 72.44 17.07
C GLY A 134 13.99 73.69 16.63
N GLY A 135 13.27 74.80 16.40
CA GLY A 135 13.72 76.17 16.72
C GLY A 135 14.66 76.94 15.77
N ARG A 136 14.51 78.29 15.82
CA ARG A 136 15.23 79.41 15.17
C ARG A 136 14.90 79.66 13.68
N GLY A 137 14.51 80.85 13.22
CA GLY A 137 14.38 82.19 13.80
C GLY A 137 14.66 83.25 12.71
N TYR A 138 13.94 84.39 12.73
CA TYR A 138 14.16 85.67 12.00
C TYR A 138 14.05 85.64 10.44
N ALA A 139 13.57 86.62 9.67
CA ALA A 139 13.20 88.04 9.89
C ALA A 139 12.18 88.55 8.82
N GLU A 140 11.53 89.65 9.21
CA GLU A 140 10.87 90.78 8.51
C GLU A 140 10.88 90.90 6.97
N ALA A 141 9.73 91.30 6.41
CA ALA A 141 9.47 92.64 5.82
C ALA A 141 8.03 92.75 5.30
#